data_AF-A0A1V5NB99-F1
#
_entry.id   AF-A0A1V5NB99-F1
#
_cell.length_a   1.000
_cell.length_b   1.000
_cell.length_c   1.000
_cell.angle_alpha   90.00
_cell.angle_beta   90.00
_cell.angle_gamma   90.00
#
_symmetry.space_group_name_H-M   'P 1'
#
loop_
_entity.id
_entity.type
_entity.pdbx_description
1 polymer ?
#
loop_
_entity_poly.entity_id
_entity_poly.type
_entity_poly.pdbx_seq_one_letter_code
_entity_poly.pdbx_strand_id
1 'polypeptide(L)' 'MPLETCKDCRFWEWDKEASEVKYGTCHRYPKVSDDYVFTKENYWCGEFKPKSQLRGL' A
#
# COMPACT_ATOMS: atom_id res chain seq x y z
N MET A 1 10.57 9.41 13.50
CA MET A 1 9.72 9.98 12.42
C MET A 1 8.90 8.82 11.87
N PRO A 2 7.58 8.93 11.69
CA PRO A 2 6.83 7.89 11.00
C PRO A 2 7.42 7.75 9.58
N LEU A 3 7.78 6.53 9.20
CA LEU A 3 8.30 6.28 7.86
C LEU A 3 7.11 6.34 6.90
N GLU A 4 7.11 7.33 6.00
CA GLU A 4 6.09 7.42 4.95
C GLU A 4 6.26 6.21 4.03
N THR A 5 5.49 5.15 4.27
CA THR A 5 5.62 3.88 3.54
C THR A 5 4.27 3.34 3.11
N CYS A 6 4.28 2.35 2.22
CA CYS A 6 3.09 1.63 1.77
C CYS A 6 2.24 1.17 2.96
N LYS A 7 2.86 0.62 4.02
CA LYS A 7 2.16 0.21 5.24
C LYS A 7 1.23 1.29 5.81
N ASP A 8 1.70 2.53 5.81
CA ASP A 8 1.03 3.70 6.35
C ASP A 8 0.18 4.46 5.32
N CYS A 9 0.23 4.04 4.05
CA CYS A 9 -0.51 4.66 2.95
C CYS A 9 -1.93 4.13 2.85
N ARG A 10 -2.93 5.02 2.76
CA ARG A 10 -4.36 4.67 2.67
C ARG A 10 -4.73 3.86 1.44
N PHE A 11 -3.89 3.88 0.42
CA PHE A 11 -4.11 3.14 -0.83
C PHE A 11 -3.57 1.71 -0.77
N TRP A 12 -2.84 1.34 0.27
CA TRP A 12 -2.18 0.04 0.35
C TRP A 12 -2.87 -0.86 1.37
N GLU A 13 -3.17 -2.07 0.91
CA GLU A 13 -3.77 -3.14 1.69
C GLU A 13 -2.85 -4.36 1.70
N TRP A 14 -2.67 -4.94 2.88
CA TRP A 14 -1.83 -6.12 3.06
C TRP A 14 -2.49 -7.35 2.42
N ASP A 15 -1.71 -8.07 1.60
CA ASP A 15 -2.14 -9.34 1.04
C ASP A 15 -1.70 -10.48 1.97
N LYS A 16 -2.68 -11.11 2.62
CA LYS A 16 -2.42 -12.20 3.58
C LYS A 16 -2.00 -13.51 2.91
N GLU A 17 -2.28 -13.69 1.62
CA GLU A 17 -1.91 -14.89 0.87
C GLU A 17 -0.46 -14.81 0.40
N ALA A 18 0.07 -13.60 0.15
CA ALA A 18 1.48 -13.35 -0.18
C ALA A 18 2.44 -13.34 1.04
N SER A 19 2.04 -14.00 2.14
CA SER A 19 2.45 -13.82 3.54
C SER A 19 3.95 -13.88 3.85
N GLU A 20 4.78 -14.54 3.04
CA GLU A 20 6.22 -14.68 3.33
C GLU A 20 7.04 -13.43 3.01
N VAL A 21 6.57 -12.54 2.11
CA VAL A 21 7.46 -11.50 1.51
C VAL A 21 6.98 -10.06 1.74
N LYS A 22 6.03 -9.89 2.65
CA LYS A 22 5.53 -8.57 3.05
C LYS A 22 5.02 -7.67 1.92
N TYR A 23 4.35 -8.28 0.94
CA TYR A 23 3.68 -7.57 -0.14
C TYR A 23 2.24 -7.22 0.20
N GLY A 24 1.76 -6.18 -0.47
CA GLY A 24 0.36 -5.82 -0.48
C GLY A 24 -0.02 -5.19 -1.81
N THR A 25 -1.33 -4.97 -1.96
CA THR A 25 -1.92 -4.39 -3.15
C THR A 25 -2.03 -2.87 -2.98
N CYS A 26 -1.64 -2.11 -4.01
CA CYS A 26 -1.87 -0.68 -4.07
C CYS A 26 -3.13 -0.37 -4.91
N HIS A 27 -4.24 -0.01 -4.27
CA HIS A 27 -5.51 0.29 -4.93
C HIS A 27 -5.48 1.58 -5.77
N ARG A 28 -4.43 2.39 -5.67
CA ARG A 28 -4.22 3.55 -6.54
C ARG A 28 -3.92 3.13 -7.99
N TYR A 29 -3.26 1.99 -8.16
CA TYR A 29 -2.92 1.40 -9.45
C TYR A 29 -3.64 0.05 -9.57
N PRO A 30 -4.96 0.07 -9.85
CA PRO A 30 -5.73 -1.15 -9.99
C PRO A 30 -5.20 -1.98 -11.17
N LYS A 31 -5.42 -3.30 -11.10
CA LYS A 31 -4.97 -4.25 -12.11
C LYS A 31 -5.44 -3.83 -13.50
N VAL A 32 -4.48 -3.68 -14.42
CA VAL A 32 -4.75 -3.50 -15.85
C VAL A 32 -4.51 -4.79 -16.64
N SER A 33 -3.96 -5.84 -15.99
CA SER A 33 -3.55 -7.15 -16.52
C SER A 33 -3.50 -8.17 -15.36
N ASP A 34 -3.26 -9.46 -15.65
CA ASP A 34 -2.89 -10.51 -14.66
C ASP A 34 -1.60 -10.18 -13.89
N ASP A 35 -0.87 -9.14 -14.28
CA ASP A 35 0.29 -8.61 -13.56
C ASP A 35 -0.14 -7.82 -12.32
N TYR A 36 0.12 -8.41 -11.16
CA TYR A 36 -0.05 -7.76 -9.87
C TYR A 36 1.04 -6.70 -9.65
N VAL A 37 0.65 -5.45 -9.42
CA VAL A 37 1.57 -4.44 -8.86
C VAL A 37 1.68 -4.69 -7.36
N PHE A 38 2.51 -5.66 -6.98
CA PHE A 38 2.84 -5.91 -5.58
C PHE A 38 3.84 -4.86 -5.08
N THR A 39 3.45 -4.11 -4.06
CA THR A 39 4.36 -3.16 -3.38
C THR A 39 4.68 -3.66 -1.98
N LYS A 40 5.96 -3.65 -1.60
CA LYS A 40 6.41 -4.04 -0.26
C LYS A 40 5.97 -3.02 0.79
N GLU A 41 5.72 -3.48 2.02
CA GLU A 41 5.23 -2.62 3.12
C GLU A 41 6.12 -1.39 3.37
N ASN A 42 7.44 -1.50 3.13
CA ASN A 42 8.43 -0.47 3.43
C ASN A 42 8.78 0.46 2.23
N TYR A 43 8.07 0.34 1.11
CA TYR A 43 8.32 1.18 -0.07
C TYR A 43 7.57 2.51 0.04
N TRP A 44 8.04 3.53 -0.67
CA TRP A 44 7.42 4.85 -0.76
C TRP A 44 7.15 5.22 -2.21
N CYS A 45 6.12 6.04 -2.44
CA CYS A 45 5.89 6.70 -3.71
C CYS A 45 5.38 8.13 -3.50
N GLY A 46 5.52 8.99 -4.51
CA GLY A 46 5.07 10.38 -4.46
C GLY A 46 3.56 10.58 -4.32
N GLU A 47 2.76 9.52 -4.50
CA GLU A 47 1.30 9.54 -4.28
C GLU A 47 0.90 9.11 -2.86
N PHE A 48 1.85 9.02 -1.93
CA PHE A 48 1.59 8.69 -0.52
C PHE A 48 0.50 9.58 0.09
N LYS A 49 -0.48 8.93 0.73
CA LYS A 49 -1.51 9.59 1.55
C LYS A 49 -1.66 8.82 2.85
N PRO A 50 -1.45 9.44 4.02
CA PRO A 50 -1.43 8.72 5.28
C PRO A 50 -2.82 8.20 5.66
N LYS A 51 -2.88 7.00 6.25
CA LYS A 51 -4.11 6.39 6.80
C LYS A 51 -4.74 7.25 7.91
N SER A 52 -3.94 8.01 8.65
CA SER A 52 -4.41 8.88 9.75
C SER A 52 -5.39 9.97 9.30
N GLN A 53 -5.39 10.36 8.02
CA GLN A 53 -6.29 11.40 7.48
C GLN A 53 -7.72 10.91 7.19
N LEU A 54 -8.05 9.63 7.44
CA LEU A 54 -9.39 9.08 7.19
C LEU A 54 -10.39 9.32 8.34
N ARG A 55 -9.97 9.85 9.49
CA ARG A 55 -10.85 10.11 10.66
C ARG A 55 -11.39 11.55 10.68
N GLY A 56 -12.19 11.90 9.68
CA GLY A 56 -12.79 13.24 9.55
C GLY A 56 -14.15 13.27 8.87
N LEU A 57 -14.93 12.19 8.97
CA LEU A 57 -16.35 12.13 8.61
C LEU A 57 -17.16 11.75 9.85
#